data_AF-A0A4R8MVB0-F1
#
_entry.id   AF-A0A4R8MVB0-F1
#
_cell.length_a   1.000
_cell.length_b   1.000
_cell.length_c   1.000
_cell.angle_alpha   90.00
_cell.angle_beta   90.00
_cell.angle_gamma   90.00
#
_symmetry.space_group_name_H-M   'P 1'
#
loop_
_entity.id
_entity.type
_entity.pdbx_description
1 polymer ?
#
loop_
_entity_poly.entity_id
_entity_poly.type
_entity_poly.pdbx_seq_one_letter_code
_entity_poly.pdbx_strand_id
1 'polypeptide(L)'
;MDLFFFRKTRVSHHVFFSGMNLIQLGFLLFLFSLFFSCHTSEKQLDFGHTQSVGQMNPEEPWRFSPEFALDDKISTAFCANAKEFGSGFTLYLNSYSQFSALRILNGYHKSANELKTNDSIKKLRLSSFTMETNDQKSKMKIGSTMDLEIGKPKFGKSGFQVLDLDSKFQGNVIRLEILETYGLGSTGRVCISEVQFGEIQNDKFLFYPWVSFDKIKRTIEQFGKAERHFAGFKQLVLANEKGTISFYDQGTILPVFFKADQTFSFSEMYGEGDPLGFLPSIVGTYTILQSSEEGLELNLSYFDGGGIERNISWIFKRAEVGDEDYENFKTKLGTRFSEVFNPKTHFLLVLKEKESGRTFYHYELPKPK
;
A
#
# COMPACT_ATOMS: atom_id res chain seq x y z
N MET A 1 26.58 -84.09 26.93
CA MET A 1 26.65 -82.66 27.25
C MET A 1 27.55 -81.99 26.24
N ASP A 2 26.89 -81.42 25.24
CA ASP A 2 27.14 -80.11 24.64
C ASP A 2 28.50 -79.70 24.01
N LEU A 3 28.37 -79.51 22.69
CA LEU A 3 28.65 -78.28 21.92
C LEU A 3 30.03 -78.13 21.23
N PHE A 4 30.03 -78.66 20.00
CA PHE A 4 30.19 -77.92 18.74
C PHE A 4 31.32 -76.87 18.55
N PHE A 5 32.22 -77.27 17.65
CA PHE A 5 32.61 -76.61 16.38
C PHE A 5 33.89 -75.79 16.23
N PHE A 6 34.42 -75.99 15.01
CA PHE A 6 35.79 -75.88 14.56
C PHE A 6 36.27 -74.45 14.25
N ARG A 7 37.55 -74.26 14.53
CA ARG A 7 38.40 -73.13 14.11
C ARG A 7 38.96 -73.41 12.71
N LYS A 8 38.70 -72.55 11.72
CA LYS A 8 39.48 -72.50 10.46
C LYS A 8 39.44 -71.11 9.79
N THR A 9 40.65 -70.57 9.60
CA THR A 9 41.14 -69.61 8.57
C THR A 9 40.13 -68.74 7.80
N ARG A 10 40.27 -67.41 7.87
CA ARG A 10 39.69 -66.46 6.90
C ARG A 10 40.63 -66.22 5.73
N VAL A 11 40.11 -66.45 4.52
CA VAL A 11 40.64 -66.04 3.22
C VAL A 11 39.91 -64.77 2.78
N SER A 12 40.63 -63.94 2.03
CA SER A 12 40.17 -62.73 1.33
C SER A 12 39.03 -63.01 0.34
N HIS A 13 37.98 -62.17 0.34
CA HIS A 13 37.08 -62.01 -0.81
C HIS A 13 36.62 -60.55 -0.96
N HIS A 14 37.17 -59.93 -2.01
CA HIS A 14 36.50 -59.12 -3.02
C HIS A 14 35.21 -58.37 -2.68
N VAL A 15 35.35 -57.04 -2.80
CA VAL A 15 34.33 -56.06 -3.19
C VAL A 15 33.41 -56.61 -4.28
N PHE A 16 32.11 -56.67 -4.00
CA PHE A 16 31.05 -56.74 -5.00
C PHE A 16 30.06 -55.58 -4.75
N PHE A 17 30.35 -54.44 -5.36
CA PHE A 17 29.32 -53.49 -5.77
C PHE A 17 28.61 -54.11 -6.97
N SER A 18 27.32 -54.39 -6.86
CA SER A 18 26.50 -54.84 -7.98
C SER A 18 25.19 -54.06 -8.01
N GLY A 19 25.16 -53.04 -8.88
CA GLY A 19 24.09 -52.92 -9.86
C GLY A 19 22.76 -52.33 -9.41
N MET A 20 22.72 -51.18 -8.72
CA MET A 20 21.60 -50.26 -8.97
C MET A 20 21.82 -49.63 -10.35
N ASN A 21 20.95 -49.95 -11.29
CA ASN A 21 20.97 -49.39 -12.63
C ASN A 21 20.94 -47.86 -12.55
N LEU A 22 21.82 -47.16 -13.27
CA LEU A 22 21.86 -45.68 -13.30
C LEU A 22 20.48 -45.09 -13.63
N ILE A 23 19.69 -45.82 -14.43
CA ILE A 23 18.31 -45.51 -14.80
C ILE A 23 17.35 -45.59 -13.61
N GLN A 24 17.49 -46.57 -12.72
CA GLN A 24 16.66 -46.67 -11.51
C GLN A 24 17.01 -45.58 -10.49
N LEU A 25 18.29 -45.22 -10.35
CA LEU A 25 18.72 -44.11 -9.51
C LEU A 25 18.23 -42.76 -10.06
N GLY A 26 18.30 -42.58 -11.39
CA GLY A 26 17.75 -41.42 -12.09
C GLY A 26 16.23 -41.31 -11.97
N PHE A 27 15.50 -42.43 -12.04
CA PHE A 27 14.05 -42.46 -11.87
C PHE A 27 13.63 -42.19 -10.41
N LEU A 28 14.40 -42.68 -9.42
CA LEU A 28 14.20 -42.35 -8.02
C LEU A 28 14.48 -40.87 -7.72
N LEU A 29 15.54 -40.29 -8.28
CA LEU A 29 15.82 -38.85 -8.18
C LEU A 29 14.76 -38.00 -8.90
N PHE A 30 14.25 -38.46 -10.04
CA PHE A 30 13.16 -37.81 -10.76
C PHE A 30 11.84 -37.88 -9.98
N LEU A 31 11.50 -39.04 -9.40
CA LEU A 31 10.38 -39.19 -8.47
C LEU A 31 10.57 -38.30 -7.24
N PHE A 32 11.77 -38.25 -6.65
CA PHE A 32 12.07 -37.35 -5.53
C PHE A 32 11.88 -35.89 -5.96
N SER A 33 12.33 -35.48 -7.15
CA SER A 33 12.11 -34.13 -7.67
C SER A 33 10.62 -33.82 -7.91
N LEU A 34 9.82 -34.81 -8.31
CA LEU A 34 8.36 -34.69 -8.41
C LEU A 34 7.68 -34.57 -7.04
N PHE A 35 8.25 -35.17 -5.98
CA PHE A 35 7.79 -35.00 -4.59
C PHE A 35 8.28 -33.68 -3.96
N PHE A 36 9.38 -33.09 -4.46
CA PHE A 36 9.94 -31.83 -3.98
C PHE A 36 9.40 -30.57 -4.66
N SER A 37 8.45 -30.71 -5.59
CA SER A 37 7.57 -29.61 -6.01
C SER A 37 6.52 -29.24 -4.94
N CYS A 38 6.73 -29.66 -3.69
CA CYS A 38 5.92 -29.26 -2.56
C CYS A 38 6.44 -27.90 -2.09
N HIS A 39 5.72 -26.82 -2.41
CA HIS A 39 5.98 -25.51 -1.83
C HIS A 39 6.00 -25.66 -0.31
N THR A 40 7.16 -25.44 0.31
CA THR A 40 7.34 -25.56 1.75
C THR A 40 6.55 -24.42 2.39
N SER A 41 5.41 -24.73 2.97
CA SER A 41 4.53 -23.73 3.55
C SER A 41 5.03 -23.30 4.93
N GLU A 42 5.15 -21.99 5.14
CA GLU A 42 5.66 -21.40 6.38
C GLU A 42 4.51 -20.98 7.30
N LYS A 43 4.72 -21.09 8.62
CA LYS A 43 3.84 -20.52 9.67
C LYS A 43 4.17 -19.05 9.96
N GLN A 44 4.63 -18.33 8.94
CA GLN A 44 5.01 -16.93 9.00
C GLN A 44 4.41 -16.21 7.80
N LEU A 45 4.27 -14.89 7.90
CA LEU A 45 3.73 -14.07 6.83
C LEU A 45 4.79 -13.08 6.35
N ASP A 46 5.20 -13.20 5.09
CA ASP A 46 6.05 -12.21 4.45
C ASP A 46 5.21 -11.30 3.54
N PHE A 47 4.94 -10.09 4.03
CA PHE A 47 4.20 -9.04 3.34
C PHE A 47 4.86 -8.63 2.01
N GLY A 48 4.11 -8.73 0.92
CA GLY A 48 4.44 -8.18 -0.39
C GLY A 48 3.77 -6.82 -0.60
N HIS A 49 2.46 -6.84 -0.86
CA HIS A 49 1.62 -5.64 -1.03
C HIS A 49 0.14 -5.97 -0.82
N THR A 50 -0.71 -4.96 -0.82
CA THR A 50 -2.16 -5.12 -0.79
C THR A 50 -2.82 -4.49 -2.01
N GLN A 51 -4.05 -4.94 -2.29
CA GLN A 51 -4.95 -4.30 -3.24
C GLN A 51 -6.34 -4.28 -2.62
N SER A 52 -7.06 -3.16 -2.74
CA SER A 52 -8.43 -3.04 -2.24
C SER A 52 -9.45 -2.88 -3.38
N VAL A 53 -10.66 -3.37 -3.13
CA VAL A 53 -11.85 -3.12 -3.96
C VAL A 53 -12.84 -2.34 -3.10
N GLY A 54 -13.46 -1.32 -3.70
CA GLY A 54 -14.38 -0.41 -3.02
C GLY A 54 -13.78 0.42 -1.90
N GLN A 55 -12.51 0.78 -2.00
CA GLN A 55 -11.88 1.70 -1.06
C GLN A 55 -12.56 3.09 -1.15
N MET A 56 -12.87 3.67 0.01
CA MET A 56 -13.46 5.00 0.09
C MET A 56 -12.42 6.08 -0.26
N ASN A 57 -12.84 7.10 -1.01
CA ASN A 57 -12.02 8.24 -1.45
C ASN A 57 -10.79 7.80 -2.29
N PRO A 58 -10.95 7.48 -3.59
CA PRO A 58 -9.83 7.07 -4.44
C PRO A 58 -8.73 8.15 -4.56
N GLU A 59 -9.05 9.42 -4.27
CA GLU A 59 -8.08 10.52 -4.21
C GLU A 59 -7.27 10.55 -2.90
N GLU A 60 -7.72 9.84 -1.85
CA GLU A 60 -7.08 9.71 -0.54
C GLU A 60 -6.80 8.21 -0.21
N PRO A 61 -6.11 7.44 -1.08
CA PRO A 61 -5.94 5.99 -0.89
C PRO A 61 -5.19 5.64 0.40
N TRP A 62 -4.46 6.59 0.97
CA TRP A 62 -3.75 6.42 2.24
C TRP A 62 -4.64 6.51 3.48
N ARG A 63 -5.92 6.91 3.39
CA ARG A 63 -6.75 7.20 4.58
C ARG A 63 -7.36 5.95 5.22
N PHE A 64 -7.67 4.95 4.40
CA PHE A 64 -8.37 3.72 4.79
C PHE A 64 -7.74 2.52 4.10
N SER A 65 -6.42 2.52 3.98
CA SER A 65 -5.66 1.49 3.28
C SER A 65 -5.69 0.14 4.02
N PRO A 66 -5.60 -1.01 3.31
CA PRO A 66 -5.57 -2.32 3.95
C PRO A 66 -4.45 -2.50 4.97
N GLU A 67 -3.31 -1.83 4.81
CA GLU A 67 -2.17 -1.89 5.74
C GLU A 67 -2.55 -1.51 7.17
N PHE A 68 -3.55 -0.64 7.35
CA PHE A 68 -4.04 -0.26 8.67
C PHE A 68 -4.82 -1.35 9.41
N ALA A 69 -5.25 -2.41 8.72
CA ALA A 69 -5.81 -3.58 9.37
C ALA A 69 -4.73 -4.62 9.72
N LEU A 70 -3.45 -4.32 9.47
CA LEU A 70 -2.31 -5.22 9.65
C LEU A 70 -1.19 -4.58 10.50
N ASP A 71 -1.40 -3.40 11.10
CA ASP A 71 -0.35 -2.60 11.75
C ASP A 71 -0.29 -2.76 13.28
N ASP A 72 -0.99 -3.76 13.83
CA ASP A 72 -1.10 -4.07 15.27
C ASP A 72 -1.68 -2.90 16.11
N LYS A 73 -2.44 -1.98 15.48
CA LYS A 73 -3.08 -0.85 16.17
C LYS A 73 -4.59 -0.90 16.02
N ILE A 74 -5.26 -0.91 17.17
CA ILE A 74 -6.73 -0.90 17.22
C ILE A 74 -7.36 0.44 16.79
N SER A 75 -6.58 1.52 16.71
CA SER A 75 -7.11 2.87 16.45
C SER A 75 -7.07 3.27 14.98
N THR A 76 -6.47 2.44 14.13
CA THR A 76 -6.42 2.55 12.67
C THR A 76 -7.37 1.50 12.08
N ALA A 77 -7.77 1.69 10.82
CA ALA A 77 -8.66 0.73 10.17
C ALA A 77 -8.56 0.81 8.65
N PHE A 78 -8.73 -0.34 8.00
CA PHE A 78 -9.20 -0.41 6.63
C PHE A 78 -10.71 -0.08 6.61
N CYS A 79 -11.15 0.72 5.65
CA CYS A 79 -12.58 0.98 5.43
C CYS A 79 -12.92 0.98 3.94
N ALA A 80 -13.99 0.27 3.60
CA ALA A 80 -14.54 0.20 2.25
C ALA A 80 -15.95 0.77 2.20
N ASN A 81 -16.45 0.98 0.98
CA ASN A 81 -17.83 1.37 0.72
C ASN A 81 -18.76 0.19 1.03
N ALA A 82 -19.65 0.36 2.00
CA ALA A 82 -20.57 -0.70 2.44
C ALA A 82 -21.58 -1.14 1.36
N LYS A 83 -21.76 -0.33 0.31
CA LYS A 83 -22.69 -0.61 -0.80
C LYS A 83 -22.02 -1.29 -1.99
N GLU A 84 -20.68 -1.35 -2.01
CA GLU A 84 -19.95 -1.89 -3.15
C GLU A 84 -19.80 -3.41 -3.02
N PHE A 85 -20.29 -4.12 -4.03
CA PHE A 85 -20.21 -5.57 -4.08
C PHE A 85 -18.75 -6.02 -4.21
N GLY A 86 -18.37 -7.01 -3.42
CA GLY A 86 -17.01 -7.54 -3.43
C GLY A 86 -15.96 -6.63 -2.79
N SER A 87 -16.41 -5.61 -2.03
CA SER A 87 -15.54 -4.73 -1.26
C SER A 87 -14.69 -5.51 -0.27
N GLY A 88 -13.46 -5.04 -0.03
CA GLY A 88 -12.50 -5.76 0.78
C GLY A 88 -11.08 -5.56 0.28
N PHE A 89 -10.19 -6.47 0.64
CA PHE A 89 -8.80 -6.40 0.21
C PHE A 89 -8.17 -7.76 -0.02
N THR A 90 -7.17 -7.76 -0.89
CA THR A 90 -6.30 -8.87 -1.21
C THR A 90 -4.91 -8.55 -0.69
N LEU A 91 -4.35 -9.51 0.05
CA LEU A 91 -2.99 -9.50 0.56
C LEU A 91 -2.14 -10.44 -0.30
N TYR A 92 -1.05 -9.91 -0.85
CA TYR A 92 -0.05 -10.65 -1.58
C TYR A 92 1.17 -10.88 -0.69
N LEU A 93 1.59 -12.13 -0.57
CA LEU A 93 2.71 -12.56 0.23
C LEU A 93 3.91 -12.91 -0.67
N ASN A 94 5.13 -12.63 -0.20
CA ASN A 94 6.36 -13.00 -0.91
C ASN A 94 6.68 -14.50 -0.73
N SER A 95 6.16 -15.11 0.34
CA SER A 95 6.31 -16.54 0.60
C SER A 95 4.95 -17.23 0.76
N TYR A 96 4.95 -18.54 0.60
CA TYR A 96 3.75 -19.37 0.76
C TYR A 96 3.45 -19.55 2.25
N SER A 97 2.25 -19.20 2.69
CA SER A 97 1.87 -19.26 4.11
C SER A 97 0.72 -20.22 4.34
N GLN A 98 0.64 -20.75 5.57
CA GLN A 98 -0.48 -21.56 6.03
C GLN A 98 -0.98 -21.06 7.38
N PHE A 99 -2.29 -20.98 7.54
CA PHE A 99 -2.98 -20.67 8.79
C PHE A 99 -4.31 -21.42 8.87
N SER A 100 -4.89 -21.51 10.07
CA SER A 100 -6.17 -22.20 10.31
C SER A 100 -7.13 -21.42 11.20
N ALA A 101 -6.74 -20.22 11.64
CA ALA A 101 -7.59 -19.33 12.41
C ALA A 101 -7.30 -17.87 12.06
N LEU A 102 -8.31 -17.02 12.25
CA LEU A 102 -8.19 -15.57 12.21
C LEU A 102 -8.53 -14.98 13.57
N ARG A 103 -7.89 -13.87 13.93
CA ARG A 103 -8.34 -12.97 14.99
C ARG A 103 -8.63 -11.61 14.38
N ILE A 104 -9.88 -11.16 14.47
CA ILE A 104 -10.36 -9.93 13.83
C ILE A 104 -10.86 -8.94 14.89
N LEU A 105 -10.52 -7.66 14.72
CA LEU A 105 -11.15 -6.54 15.39
C LEU A 105 -12.07 -5.81 14.39
N ASN A 106 -13.35 -6.17 14.42
CA ASN A 106 -14.36 -5.74 13.46
C ASN A 106 -14.88 -4.32 13.77
N GLY A 107 -15.04 -3.46 12.76
CA GLY A 107 -15.45 -2.05 12.93
C GLY A 107 -14.26 -1.09 13.09
N TYR A 108 -14.52 0.20 13.34
CA TYR A 108 -13.48 1.23 13.51
C TYR A 108 -13.32 1.66 14.98
N HIS A 109 -12.24 1.24 15.63
CA HIS A 109 -12.08 1.34 17.08
C HIS A 109 -11.28 2.59 17.55
N LYS A 110 -11.11 3.61 16.70
CA LYS A 110 -10.49 4.89 17.12
C LYS A 110 -11.24 5.56 18.28
N SER A 111 -12.57 5.46 18.29
CA SER A 111 -13.41 5.88 19.42
C SER A 111 -14.73 5.11 19.44
N ALA A 112 -15.46 5.14 20.56
CA ALA A 112 -16.77 4.52 20.63
C ALA A 112 -17.78 5.14 19.65
N ASN A 113 -17.58 6.41 19.27
CA ASN A 113 -18.39 7.05 18.25
C ASN A 113 -18.08 6.51 16.85
N GLU A 114 -16.79 6.40 16.50
CA GLU A 114 -16.35 5.83 15.22
C GLU A 114 -16.88 4.40 15.03
N LEU A 115 -16.88 3.59 16.09
CA LEU A 115 -17.43 2.24 16.02
C LEU A 115 -18.94 2.22 15.72
N LYS A 116 -19.68 3.23 16.21
CA LYS A 116 -21.14 3.33 16.02
C LYS A 116 -21.50 3.92 14.66
N THR A 117 -20.74 4.89 14.17
CA THR A 117 -21.06 5.64 12.95
C THR A 117 -20.58 4.94 11.68
N ASN A 118 -19.59 4.05 11.78
CA ASN A 118 -19.17 3.19 10.68
C ASN A 118 -19.83 1.83 10.83
N ASP A 119 -20.14 1.19 9.71
CA ASP A 119 -20.72 -0.14 9.70
C ASP A 119 -19.66 -1.20 10.04
N SER A 120 -20.15 -2.37 10.43
CA SER A 120 -19.33 -3.51 10.79
C SER A 120 -19.73 -4.72 9.97
N ILE A 121 -18.76 -5.61 9.76
CA ILE A 121 -18.95 -6.78 8.91
C ILE A 121 -19.80 -7.80 9.67
N LYS A 122 -20.84 -8.31 9.02
CA LYS A 122 -21.61 -9.45 9.51
C LYS A 122 -21.11 -10.75 8.90
N LYS A 123 -20.79 -10.73 7.60
CA LYS A 123 -20.29 -11.90 6.88
C LYS A 123 -19.10 -11.55 6.01
N LEU A 124 -18.02 -12.31 6.17
CA LEU A 124 -16.75 -12.14 5.45
C LEU A 124 -16.41 -13.42 4.69
N ARG A 125 -16.13 -13.34 3.41
CA ARG A 125 -15.51 -14.43 2.65
C ARG A 125 -14.00 -14.33 2.72
N LEU A 126 -13.38 -15.41 3.17
CA LEU A 126 -11.94 -15.61 3.12
C LEU A 126 -11.62 -16.57 1.97
N SER A 127 -10.69 -16.18 1.10
CA SER A 127 -10.16 -17.06 0.06
C SER A 127 -8.63 -17.08 0.09
N SER A 128 -8.03 -18.23 -0.17
CA SER A 128 -6.60 -18.35 -0.47
C SER A 128 -6.38 -18.71 -1.93
N PHE A 129 -5.30 -18.20 -2.51
CA PHE A 129 -4.87 -18.55 -3.86
C PHE A 129 -3.38 -18.83 -3.86
N THR A 130 -2.98 -19.66 -4.83
CA THR A 130 -1.59 -19.82 -5.22
C THR A 130 -1.38 -19.03 -6.51
N MET A 131 -0.51 -18.03 -6.45
CA MET A 131 -0.08 -17.25 -7.60
C MET A 131 1.36 -17.63 -7.94
N GLU A 132 1.54 -18.23 -9.11
CA GLU A 132 2.85 -18.52 -9.67
C GLU A 132 3.19 -17.42 -10.68
N THR A 133 4.34 -16.77 -10.49
CA THR A 133 4.88 -15.81 -11.44
C THR A 133 5.86 -16.55 -12.34
N ASN A 134 5.43 -16.94 -13.53
CA ASN A 134 6.33 -17.40 -14.59
C ASN A 134 6.43 -16.32 -15.67
N ASP A 135 7.65 -16.11 -16.18
CA ASP A 135 8.09 -15.09 -17.13
C ASP A 135 7.03 -14.65 -18.15
N GLN A 136 6.14 -13.73 -17.76
CA GLN A 136 5.09 -13.02 -18.53
C GLN A 136 3.62 -13.44 -18.34
N LYS A 137 3.26 -14.44 -17.52
CA LYS A 137 1.84 -14.69 -17.17
C LYS A 137 1.66 -15.18 -15.72
N SER A 138 0.98 -14.38 -14.91
CA SER A 138 0.52 -14.79 -13.59
C SER A 138 -0.67 -15.75 -13.72
N LYS A 139 -0.53 -16.99 -13.24
CA LYS A 139 -1.67 -17.91 -13.10
C LYS A 139 -2.09 -17.94 -11.64
N MET A 140 -3.35 -17.65 -11.37
CA MET A 140 -3.94 -17.71 -10.05
C MET A 140 -4.79 -18.99 -9.93
N LYS A 141 -4.41 -19.88 -9.02
CA LYS A 141 -5.17 -21.09 -8.70
C LYS A 141 -5.85 -20.92 -7.34
N ILE A 142 -7.16 -21.14 -7.31
CA ILE A 142 -7.94 -21.09 -6.07
C ILE A 142 -7.47 -22.24 -5.16
N GLY A 143 -7.17 -21.92 -3.91
CA GLY A 143 -6.89 -22.86 -2.84
C GLY A 143 -8.17 -23.20 -2.10
N SER A 144 -8.45 -22.46 -1.02
CA SER A 144 -9.62 -22.65 -0.16
C SER A 144 -10.48 -21.39 -0.13
N THR A 145 -11.80 -21.53 0.05
CA THR A 145 -12.73 -20.43 0.27
C THR A 145 -13.71 -20.79 1.38
N MET A 146 -13.96 -19.87 2.31
CA MET A 146 -14.92 -20.04 3.40
C MET A 146 -15.63 -18.72 3.68
N ASP A 147 -16.92 -18.82 3.99
CA ASP A 147 -17.71 -17.70 4.49
C ASP A 147 -17.73 -17.74 6.02
N LEU A 148 -17.34 -16.65 6.66
CA LEU A 148 -17.24 -16.49 8.10
C LEU A 148 -18.33 -15.54 8.60
N GLU A 149 -19.11 -16.00 9.58
CA GLU A 149 -20.04 -15.14 10.31
C GLU A 149 -19.28 -14.43 11.44
N ILE A 150 -19.38 -13.10 11.48
CA ILE A 150 -18.70 -12.25 12.45
C ILE A 150 -19.74 -11.62 13.36
N GLY A 151 -19.55 -11.80 14.67
CA GLY A 151 -20.42 -11.22 15.68
C GLY A 151 -20.37 -9.70 15.71
N LYS A 152 -21.40 -9.08 16.30
CA LYS A 152 -21.47 -7.63 16.50
C LYS A 152 -20.23 -7.14 17.27
N PRO A 153 -19.63 -6.02 16.86
CA PRO A 153 -18.41 -5.53 17.47
C PRO A 153 -18.66 -4.98 18.88
N LYS A 154 -17.64 -5.06 19.73
CA LYS A 154 -17.59 -4.44 21.06
C LYS A 154 -16.39 -3.51 21.12
N PHE A 155 -16.56 -2.30 21.62
CA PHE A 155 -15.48 -1.31 21.63
C PHE A 155 -14.25 -1.77 22.44
N GLY A 156 -13.05 -1.36 22.00
CA GLY A 156 -11.79 -1.67 22.66
C GLY A 156 -11.28 -3.10 22.44
N LYS A 157 -10.27 -3.51 23.21
CA LYS A 157 -9.56 -4.80 23.07
C LYS A 157 -10.46 -6.02 23.35
N SER A 158 -11.54 -5.85 24.10
CA SER A 158 -12.55 -6.90 24.28
C SER A 158 -13.36 -7.22 23.02
N GLY A 159 -13.19 -6.43 21.95
CA GLY A 159 -13.84 -6.63 20.66
C GLY A 159 -13.20 -7.67 19.74
N PHE A 160 -12.03 -8.20 20.09
CA PHE A 160 -11.37 -9.22 19.29
C PHE A 160 -12.23 -10.50 19.25
N GLN A 161 -12.41 -11.02 18.04
CA GLN A 161 -13.12 -12.27 17.79
C GLN A 161 -12.14 -13.25 17.14
N VAL A 162 -12.08 -14.48 17.66
CA VAL A 162 -11.30 -15.56 17.08
C VAL A 162 -12.23 -16.42 16.26
N LEU A 163 -11.87 -16.64 15.00
CA LEU A 163 -12.62 -17.42 14.02
C LEU A 163 -11.78 -18.65 13.65
N ASP A 164 -12.27 -19.84 14.00
CA ASP A 164 -11.72 -21.09 13.49
C ASP A 164 -12.16 -21.28 12.04
N LEU A 165 -11.26 -21.74 11.17
CA LEU A 165 -11.52 -21.94 9.75
C LEU A 165 -11.88 -23.40 9.42
N ASP A 166 -11.92 -24.27 10.43
CA ASP A 166 -12.19 -25.73 10.34
C ASP A 166 -11.24 -26.50 9.38
N SER A 167 -10.27 -25.79 8.80
CA SER A 167 -9.41 -26.25 7.72
C SER A 167 -8.17 -25.35 7.62
N LYS A 168 -7.12 -25.87 6.99
CA LYS A 168 -5.89 -25.12 6.75
C LYS A 168 -6.02 -24.34 5.45
N PHE A 169 -5.95 -23.01 5.55
CA PHE A 169 -5.80 -22.12 4.42
C PHE A 169 -4.34 -22.05 4.03
N GLN A 170 -4.06 -22.25 2.74
CA GLN A 170 -2.72 -22.32 2.17
C GLN A 170 -2.66 -21.48 0.89
N GLY A 171 -1.61 -20.66 0.75
CA GLY A 171 -1.45 -19.78 -0.40
C GLY A 171 -0.41 -18.68 -0.17
N ASN A 172 -0.08 -17.96 -1.24
CA ASN A 172 0.67 -16.70 -1.20
C ASN A 172 -0.21 -15.49 -1.55
N VAL A 173 -1.51 -15.70 -1.75
CA VAL A 173 -2.50 -14.63 -1.91
C VAL A 173 -3.68 -14.94 -1.01
N ILE A 174 -4.07 -13.98 -0.18
CA ILE A 174 -5.20 -14.10 0.75
C ILE A 174 -6.18 -12.98 0.45
N ARG A 175 -7.44 -13.30 0.19
CA ARG A 175 -8.49 -12.31 -0.09
C ARG A 175 -9.53 -12.32 1.01
N LEU A 176 -9.84 -11.13 1.51
CA LEU A 176 -10.93 -10.85 2.43
C LEU A 176 -11.98 -10.04 1.66
N GLU A 177 -13.16 -10.62 1.50
CA GLU A 177 -14.29 -10.04 0.76
C GLU A 177 -15.50 -9.88 1.70
N ILE A 178 -16.04 -8.66 1.77
CA ILE A 178 -17.19 -8.31 2.60
C ILE A 178 -18.44 -8.74 1.84
N LEU A 179 -19.19 -9.69 2.42
CA LEU A 179 -20.41 -10.22 1.82
C LEU A 179 -21.66 -9.56 2.39
N GLU A 180 -21.65 -9.29 3.69
CA GLU A 180 -22.79 -8.71 4.39
C GLU A 180 -22.31 -7.82 5.54
N THR A 181 -23.00 -6.71 5.77
CA THR A 181 -22.76 -5.80 6.89
C THR A 181 -23.97 -5.77 7.83
N TYR A 182 -23.78 -5.24 9.04
CA TYR A 182 -24.90 -5.08 9.98
C TYR A 182 -25.85 -3.92 9.61
N GLY A 183 -25.48 -3.03 8.70
CA GLY A 183 -26.30 -1.92 8.22
C GLY A 183 -26.54 -0.84 9.28
N LEU A 184 -25.66 -0.71 10.27
CA LEU A 184 -25.87 0.16 11.43
C LEU A 184 -25.18 1.54 11.32
N GLY A 185 -24.25 1.69 10.38
CA GLY A 185 -23.44 2.90 10.22
C GLY A 185 -24.09 3.97 9.33
N SER A 186 -23.95 5.24 9.72
CA SER A 186 -24.44 6.40 8.95
C SER A 186 -23.46 6.94 7.92
N THR A 187 -22.18 6.56 8.00
CA THR A 187 -21.12 7.06 7.12
C THR A 187 -21.09 6.41 5.74
N GLY A 188 -21.82 5.31 5.54
CA GLY A 188 -21.74 4.47 4.33
C GLY A 188 -20.44 3.64 4.23
N ARG A 189 -19.62 3.63 5.29
CA ARG A 189 -18.35 2.90 5.35
C ARG A 189 -18.51 1.62 6.16
N VAL A 190 -17.82 0.56 5.78
CA VAL A 190 -17.63 -0.66 6.57
C VAL A 190 -16.14 -0.83 6.86
N CYS A 191 -15.78 -1.09 8.12
CA CYS A 191 -14.38 -1.03 8.55
C CYS A 191 -13.89 -2.28 9.29
N ILE A 192 -12.59 -2.52 9.21
CA ILE A 192 -11.85 -3.53 9.97
C ILE A 192 -10.64 -2.85 10.61
N SER A 193 -10.54 -2.89 11.94
CA SER A 193 -9.41 -2.27 12.65
C SER A 193 -8.18 -3.18 12.68
N GLU A 194 -8.36 -4.50 12.74
CA GLU A 194 -7.24 -5.43 12.84
C GLU A 194 -7.61 -6.81 12.29
N VAL A 195 -6.68 -7.45 11.59
CA VAL A 195 -6.75 -8.83 11.12
C VAL A 195 -5.42 -9.52 11.39
N GLN A 196 -5.48 -10.59 12.15
CA GLN A 196 -4.33 -11.42 12.50
C GLN A 196 -4.58 -12.86 12.10
N PHE A 197 -3.54 -13.51 11.58
CA PHE A 197 -3.59 -14.90 11.12
C PHE A 197 -2.85 -15.80 12.10
N GLY A 198 -3.30 -17.04 12.23
CA GLY A 198 -2.72 -17.95 13.20
C GLY A 198 -3.35 -19.33 13.21
N GLU A 199 -3.26 -19.98 14.36
CA GLU A 199 -3.91 -21.26 14.66
C GLU A 199 -4.45 -21.26 16.09
N ILE A 200 -5.40 -22.15 16.38
CA ILE A 200 -5.89 -22.38 17.74
C ILE A 200 -5.13 -23.61 18.29
N GLN A 201 -4.41 -23.42 19.39
CA GLN A 201 -3.80 -24.51 20.16
C GLN A 201 -4.20 -24.39 21.63
N ASN A 202 -4.66 -25.48 22.23
CA ASN A 202 -5.07 -25.52 23.64
C ASN A 202 -6.03 -24.37 23.99
N ASP A 203 -7.06 -24.17 23.15
CA ASP A 203 -8.07 -23.11 23.27
C ASP A 203 -7.53 -21.67 23.24
N LYS A 204 -6.28 -21.48 22.78
CA LYS A 204 -5.66 -20.16 22.64
C LYS A 204 -5.29 -19.89 21.19
N PHE A 205 -5.55 -18.66 20.75
CA PHE A 205 -5.08 -18.16 19.48
C PHE A 205 -3.56 -17.92 19.52
N LEU A 206 -2.81 -18.63 18.69
CA LEU A 206 -1.40 -18.42 18.45
C LEU A 206 -1.23 -17.61 17.17
N PHE A 207 -0.75 -16.38 17.34
CA PHE A 207 -0.50 -15.45 16.24
C PHE A 207 0.75 -15.83 15.45
N TYR A 208 0.67 -15.73 14.13
CA TYR A 208 1.82 -15.83 13.24
C TYR A 208 2.38 -14.44 12.92
N PRO A 209 3.63 -14.14 13.31
CA PRO A 209 4.20 -12.83 13.11
C PRO A 209 4.47 -12.54 11.63
N TRP A 210 4.43 -11.25 11.30
CA TRP A 210 4.94 -10.73 10.04
C TRP A 210 6.47 -10.76 10.05
N VAL A 211 7.08 -11.44 9.09
CA VAL A 211 8.55 -11.39 8.88
C VAL A 211 8.97 -9.99 8.45
N SER A 212 8.13 -9.35 7.64
CA SER A 212 8.37 -8.04 7.04
C SER A 212 7.44 -6.95 7.59
N PHE A 213 7.19 -6.98 8.89
CA PHE A 213 6.37 -5.97 9.57
C PHE A 213 6.86 -4.52 9.33
N ASP A 214 8.18 -4.33 9.23
CA ASP A 214 8.76 -3.02 8.95
C ASP A 214 8.41 -2.51 7.54
N LYS A 215 8.11 -3.37 6.57
CA LYS A 215 7.58 -2.94 5.27
C LYS A 215 6.19 -2.33 5.43
N ILE A 216 5.32 -2.95 6.23
CA ILE A 216 3.96 -2.42 6.53
C ILE A 216 4.08 -1.04 7.18
N LYS A 217 4.94 -0.91 8.20
CA LYS A 217 5.19 0.39 8.85
C LYS A 217 5.69 1.44 7.87
N ARG A 218 6.68 1.10 7.03
CA ARG A 218 7.22 2.03 6.04
C ARG A 218 6.15 2.50 5.05
N THR A 219 5.30 1.60 4.56
CA THR A 219 4.17 1.96 3.69
C THR A 219 3.22 2.94 4.39
N ILE A 220 2.91 2.72 5.67
CA ILE A 220 2.08 3.63 6.46
C ILE A 220 2.78 5.00 6.71
N GLU A 221 4.10 5.02 6.87
CA GLU A 221 4.84 6.28 6.97
C GLU A 221 4.79 7.07 5.67
N GLN A 222 4.86 6.38 4.52
CA GLN A 222 4.70 6.97 3.19
C GLN A 222 3.29 7.56 3.00
N PHE A 223 2.26 6.89 3.51
CA PHE A 223 0.89 7.42 3.59
C PHE A 223 0.80 8.73 4.37
N GLY A 224 1.54 8.86 5.47
CA GLY A 224 1.63 10.11 6.20
C GLY A 224 2.26 11.25 5.39
N LYS A 225 3.22 10.97 4.50
CA LYS A 225 3.78 11.97 3.57
C LYS A 225 2.77 12.37 2.49
N ALA A 226 2.13 11.38 1.87
CA ALA A 226 1.06 11.57 0.90
C ALA A 226 -0.07 12.46 1.45
N GLU A 227 -0.52 12.22 2.68
CA GLU A 227 -1.52 13.06 3.37
C GLU A 227 -1.05 14.51 3.50
N ARG A 228 0.22 14.73 3.87
CA ARG A 228 0.81 16.06 4.04
C ARG A 228 0.87 16.82 2.72
N HIS A 229 1.23 16.14 1.63
CA HIS A 229 1.19 16.72 0.29
C HIS A 229 -0.24 17.09 -0.11
N PHE A 230 -1.20 16.18 0.06
CA PHE A 230 -2.60 16.46 -0.25
C PHE A 230 -3.19 17.61 0.56
N ALA A 231 -2.90 17.67 1.86
CA ALA A 231 -3.28 18.80 2.70
C ALA A 231 -2.64 20.11 2.22
N GLY A 232 -1.37 20.08 1.83
CA GLY A 232 -0.69 21.23 1.23
C GLY A 232 -1.36 21.69 -0.07
N PHE A 233 -1.75 20.76 -0.93
CA PHE A 233 -2.45 21.06 -2.17
C PHE A 233 -3.83 21.68 -1.92
N LYS A 234 -4.60 21.15 -0.96
CA LYS A 234 -5.86 21.76 -0.53
C LYS A 234 -5.66 23.19 -0.04
N GLN A 235 -4.59 23.47 0.72
CA GLN A 235 -4.28 24.84 1.14
C GLN A 235 -3.90 25.74 -0.05
N LEU A 236 -3.17 25.22 -1.03
CA LEU A 236 -2.89 25.95 -2.28
C LEU A 236 -4.20 26.32 -3.00
N VAL A 237 -5.10 25.36 -3.23
CA VAL A 237 -6.40 25.63 -3.88
C VAL A 237 -7.19 26.69 -3.14
N LEU A 238 -7.27 26.61 -1.80
CA LEU A 238 -7.96 27.61 -0.98
C LEU A 238 -7.29 28.99 -1.01
N ALA A 239 -5.98 29.05 -1.14
CA ALA A 239 -5.24 30.30 -1.27
C ALA A 239 -5.49 30.93 -2.65
N ASN A 240 -5.50 30.10 -3.69
CA ASN A 240 -5.79 30.51 -5.06
C ASN A 240 -7.17 31.16 -5.17
N GLU A 241 -8.19 30.61 -4.51
CA GLU A 241 -9.53 31.23 -4.46
C GLU A 241 -9.55 32.65 -3.86
N LYS A 242 -8.51 33.05 -3.13
CA LYS A 242 -8.38 34.38 -2.51
C LYS A 242 -7.44 35.32 -3.24
N GLY A 243 -6.61 34.81 -4.13
CA GLY A 243 -5.59 35.60 -4.84
C GLY A 243 -4.63 34.72 -5.63
N THR A 244 -3.81 35.35 -6.46
CA THR A 244 -2.84 34.62 -7.29
C THR A 244 -1.69 34.10 -6.45
N ILE A 245 -1.36 32.81 -6.60
CA ILE A 245 -0.16 32.21 -6.06
C ILE A 245 0.86 32.04 -7.18
N SER A 246 2.06 32.56 -6.96
CA SER A 246 3.17 32.46 -7.89
C SER A 246 4.22 31.48 -7.38
N PHE A 247 4.67 30.61 -8.28
CA PHE A 247 5.85 29.76 -8.09
C PHE A 247 7.04 30.35 -8.84
N TYR A 248 8.24 30.06 -8.37
CA TYR A 248 9.48 30.69 -8.85
C TYR A 248 10.54 29.65 -9.19
N ASP A 249 11.24 29.85 -10.30
CA ASP A 249 12.42 29.08 -10.69
C ASP A 249 13.53 30.01 -11.20
N GLN A 250 14.16 30.74 -10.27
CA GLN A 250 15.33 31.66 -10.37
C GLN A 250 15.36 32.74 -11.49
N GLY A 251 14.55 32.64 -12.54
CA GLY A 251 14.39 33.56 -13.66
C GLY A 251 13.01 33.50 -14.33
N THR A 252 12.11 32.63 -13.84
CA THR A 252 10.72 32.56 -14.29
C THR A 252 9.77 32.62 -13.10
N ILE A 253 8.69 33.38 -13.28
CA ILE A 253 7.53 33.41 -12.40
C ILE A 253 6.43 32.61 -13.08
N LEU A 254 5.85 31.69 -12.34
CA LEU A 254 4.76 30.83 -12.76
C LEU A 254 3.54 31.12 -11.88
N PRO A 255 2.70 32.11 -12.22
CA PRO A 255 1.38 32.24 -11.62
C PRO A 255 0.54 31.00 -11.94
N VAL A 256 0.04 30.33 -10.90
CA VAL A 256 -0.81 29.13 -11.04
C VAL A 256 -2.13 29.33 -10.31
N PHE A 257 -3.20 28.76 -10.87
CA PHE A 257 -4.56 28.90 -10.38
C PHE A 257 -5.30 27.56 -10.41
N PHE A 258 -5.14 26.70 -9.40
CA PHE A 258 -5.99 25.53 -9.17
C PHE A 258 -7.27 25.90 -8.40
N LYS A 259 -8.42 25.34 -8.79
CA LYS A 259 -9.73 25.57 -8.16
C LYS A 259 -10.39 24.27 -7.70
N ALA A 260 -11.28 24.37 -6.71
CA ALA A 260 -12.00 23.21 -6.17
C ALA A 260 -12.91 22.48 -7.19
N ASP A 261 -13.32 23.16 -8.27
CA ASP A 261 -14.09 22.59 -9.38
C ASP A 261 -13.22 21.82 -10.40
N GLN A 262 -11.97 21.52 -10.04
CA GLN A 262 -10.99 20.80 -10.86
C GLN A 262 -10.54 21.55 -12.11
N THR A 263 -10.77 22.87 -12.19
CA THR A 263 -10.18 23.71 -13.23
C THR A 263 -8.82 24.25 -12.80
N PHE A 264 -7.93 24.45 -13.78
CA PHE A 264 -6.65 25.12 -13.55
C PHE A 264 -6.39 26.21 -14.60
N SER A 265 -5.53 27.16 -14.25
CA SER A 265 -4.81 27.98 -15.22
C SER A 265 -3.39 28.27 -14.78
N PHE A 266 -2.45 28.40 -15.70
CA PHE A 266 -1.14 28.96 -15.39
C PHE A 266 -0.59 29.78 -16.56
N SER A 267 0.32 30.69 -16.25
CA SER A 267 1.10 31.44 -17.24
C SER A 267 2.57 31.42 -16.86
N GLU A 268 3.46 31.61 -17.83
CA GLU A 268 4.90 31.75 -17.58
C GLU A 268 5.32 33.19 -17.90
N MET A 269 6.03 33.79 -16.94
CA MET A 269 6.63 35.12 -17.09
C MET A 269 8.14 34.97 -16.94
N TYR A 270 8.88 35.28 -18.00
CA TYR A 270 10.34 35.25 -18.00
C TYR A 270 10.91 36.59 -17.54
N GLY A 271 12.10 36.58 -16.96
CA GLY A 271 12.78 37.80 -16.50
C GLY A 271 13.07 38.82 -17.62
N GLU A 272 13.40 40.05 -17.23
CA GLU A 272 13.75 41.12 -18.17
C GLU A 272 14.86 40.68 -19.15
N GLY A 273 14.59 40.78 -20.46
CA GLY A 273 15.53 40.45 -21.53
C GLY A 273 15.21 39.18 -22.33
N ASP A 274 14.22 38.38 -21.91
CA ASP A 274 13.76 37.22 -22.68
C ASP A 274 12.74 37.65 -23.78
N PRO A 275 13.00 37.34 -25.07
CA PRO A 275 12.10 37.70 -26.18
C PRO A 275 10.71 37.04 -26.10
N LEU A 276 10.52 36.01 -25.27
CA LEU A 276 9.21 35.39 -25.05
C LEU A 276 8.33 36.18 -24.07
N GLY A 277 8.91 36.96 -23.15
CA GLY A 277 8.27 37.95 -22.26
C GLY A 277 7.11 37.46 -21.37
N PHE A 278 6.06 36.94 -21.97
CA PHE A 278 4.85 36.40 -21.35
C PHE A 278 4.24 35.33 -22.26
N LEU A 279 4.09 34.10 -21.76
CA LEU A 279 3.32 33.07 -22.47
C LEU A 279 1.83 33.20 -22.12
N PRO A 280 0.92 33.04 -23.12
CA PRO A 280 -0.52 33.11 -22.87
C PRO A 280 -0.94 32.07 -21.84
N SER A 281 -1.93 32.42 -21.02
CA SER A 281 -2.43 31.54 -19.98
C SER A 281 -2.96 30.25 -20.57
N ILE A 282 -2.43 29.12 -20.11
CA ILE A 282 -3.01 27.80 -20.33
C ILE A 282 -4.17 27.65 -19.35
N VAL A 283 -5.31 27.13 -19.82
CA VAL A 283 -6.51 26.90 -19.03
C VAL A 283 -7.06 25.53 -19.36
N GLY A 284 -7.46 24.77 -18.34
CA GLY A 284 -7.94 23.41 -18.53
C GLY A 284 -8.48 22.80 -17.26
N THR A 285 -8.49 21.46 -17.21
CA THR A 285 -8.88 20.68 -16.06
C THR A 285 -7.71 19.87 -15.51
N TYR A 286 -7.72 19.62 -14.21
CA TYR A 286 -6.71 18.80 -13.56
C TYR A 286 -7.34 17.62 -12.84
N THR A 287 -6.62 16.51 -12.79
CA THR A 287 -6.96 15.35 -11.97
C THR A 287 -5.75 14.89 -11.17
N ILE A 288 -5.99 14.34 -9.98
CA ILE A 288 -4.92 13.73 -9.17
C ILE A 288 -4.87 12.26 -9.55
N LEU A 289 -3.83 11.85 -10.27
CA LEU A 289 -3.65 10.47 -10.73
C LEU A 289 -3.18 9.55 -9.60
N GLN A 290 -2.26 10.05 -8.78
CA GLN A 290 -1.64 9.29 -7.71
C GLN A 290 -1.19 10.21 -6.58
N SER A 291 -1.18 9.67 -5.37
CA SER A 291 -0.52 10.29 -4.23
C SER A 291 0.46 9.32 -3.61
N SER A 292 1.70 9.77 -3.42
CA SER A 292 2.82 8.95 -2.98
C SER A 292 3.72 9.74 -2.02
N GLU A 293 4.81 9.12 -1.57
CA GLU A 293 5.84 9.82 -0.80
C GLU A 293 6.60 10.89 -1.61
N GLU A 294 6.57 10.80 -2.94
CA GLU A 294 7.25 11.74 -3.83
C GLU A 294 6.40 12.98 -4.17
N GLY A 295 5.10 12.93 -3.87
CA GLY A 295 4.16 14.01 -4.16
C GLY A 295 2.82 13.51 -4.70
N LEU A 296 2.00 14.48 -5.11
CA LEU A 296 0.76 14.27 -5.86
C LEU A 296 1.07 14.38 -7.34
N GLU A 297 0.80 13.32 -8.10
CA GLU A 297 0.84 13.36 -9.55
C GLU A 297 -0.46 13.98 -10.07
N LEU A 298 -0.33 15.13 -10.72
CA LEU A 298 -1.40 15.90 -11.33
C LEU A 298 -1.35 15.68 -12.85
N ASN A 299 -2.45 15.24 -13.45
CA ASN A 299 -2.64 15.31 -14.89
C ASN A 299 -3.32 16.63 -15.23
N LEU A 300 -2.71 17.44 -16.09
CA LEU A 300 -3.26 18.70 -16.57
C LEU A 300 -3.70 18.53 -18.03
N SER A 301 -5.01 18.56 -18.26
CA SER A 301 -5.63 18.44 -19.58
C SER A 301 -6.08 19.81 -20.09
N TYR A 302 -5.64 20.21 -21.28
CA TYR A 302 -6.00 21.50 -21.89
C TYR A 302 -5.93 21.45 -23.42
N PHE A 303 -6.49 22.47 -24.09
CA PHE A 303 -6.34 22.64 -25.53
C PHE A 303 -5.26 23.68 -25.83
N ASP A 304 -4.31 23.35 -26.70
CA ASP A 304 -3.31 24.30 -27.15
C ASP A 304 -3.89 25.33 -28.16
N GLY A 305 -3.09 26.32 -28.56
CA GLY A 305 -3.51 27.36 -29.51
C GLY A 305 -3.91 26.84 -30.90
N GLY A 306 -3.61 25.57 -31.22
CA GLY A 306 -4.05 24.88 -32.44
C GLY A 306 -5.33 24.07 -32.25
N GLY A 307 -5.92 24.07 -31.05
CA GLY A 307 -7.11 23.28 -30.72
C GLY A 307 -6.84 21.80 -30.50
N ILE A 308 -5.57 21.42 -30.24
CA ILE A 308 -5.19 20.04 -29.95
C ILE A 308 -5.25 19.81 -28.45
N GLU A 309 -5.90 18.73 -28.04
CA GLU A 309 -5.91 18.30 -26.64
C GLU A 309 -4.51 17.85 -26.21
N ARG A 310 -4.02 18.39 -25.10
CA ARG A 310 -2.75 18.10 -24.46
C ARG A 310 -3.00 17.57 -23.06
N ASN A 311 -2.17 16.62 -22.66
CA ASN A 311 -2.09 16.10 -21.30
C ASN A 311 -0.63 16.17 -20.86
N ILE A 312 -0.35 16.90 -19.78
CA ILE A 312 0.98 16.98 -19.18
C ILE A 312 0.90 16.58 -17.71
N SER A 313 1.97 16.00 -17.19
CA SER A 313 2.02 15.49 -15.82
C SER A 313 2.90 16.35 -14.94
N TRP A 314 2.36 16.87 -13.86
CA TRP A 314 3.10 17.65 -12.86
C TRP A 314 3.10 16.93 -11.53
N ILE A 315 4.17 17.08 -10.76
CA ILE A 315 4.26 16.59 -9.39
C ILE A 315 4.15 17.78 -8.46
N PHE A 316 3.08 17.82 -7.67
CA PHE A 316 2.96 18.75 -6.57
C PHE A 316 3.52 18.12 -5.29
N LYS A 317 4.36 18.86 -4.58
CA LYS A 317 4.92 18.43 -3.31
C LYS A 317 4.88 19.55 -2.28
N ARG A 318 4.69 19.16 -1.03
CA ARG A 318 4.95 19.99 0.14
C ARG A 318 6.26 19.54 0.75
N ALA A 319 7.35 20.26 0.48
CA ALA A 319 8.69 19.91 0.93
C ALA A 319 8.91 20.32 2.40
N GLU A 320 9.58 19.45 3.15
CA GLU A 320 9.93 19.61 4.55
C GLU A 320 11.45 19.54 4.76
N VAL A 321 11.92 19.95 5.94
CA VAL A 321 13.35 19.88 6.28
C VAL A 321 13.83 18.43 6.13
N GLY A 322 14.90 18.23 5.36
CA GLY A 322 15.45 16.91 5.05
C GLY A 322 14.94 16.28 3.74
N ASP A 323 13.94 16.87 3.09
CA ASP A 323 13.57 16.47 1.72
C ASP A 323 14.59 17.03 0.70
N GLU A 324 14.81 16.29 -0.39
CA GLU A 324 15.72 16.71 -1.47
C GLU A 324 15.36 18.10 -2.02
N ASP A 325 14.08 18.34 -2.31
CA ASP A 325 13.61 19.63 -2.85
C ASP A 325 13.82 20.79 -1.88
N TYR A 326 13.77 20.53 -0.56
CA TYR A 326 14.05 21.52 0.46
C TYR A 326 15.52 21.89 0.49
N GLU A 327 16.42 20.89 0.50
CA GLU A 327 17.86 21.14 0.51
C GLU A 327 18.32 21.77 -0.83
N ASN A 328 17.70 21.41 -1.94
CA ASN A 328 17.91 22.06 -3.24
C ASN A 328 17.49 23.54 -3.20
N PHE A 329 16.29 23.84 -2.70
CA PHE A 329 15.81 25.22 -2.56
C PHE A 329 16.72 26.06 -1.64
N LYS A 330 17.14 25.49 -0.50
CA LYS A 330 18.08 26.11 0.43
C LYS A 330 19.44 26.38 -0.21
N THR A 331 19.96 25.41 -0.96
CA THR A 331 21.22 25.56 -1.70
C THR A 331 21.09 26.65 -2.78
N LYS A 332 19.98 26.69 -3.52
CA LYS A 332 19.68 27.72 -4.52
C LYS A 332 19.64 29.15 -3.94
N LEU A 333 19.14 29.32 -2.72
CA LEU A 333 19.08 30.63 -2.05
C LEU A 333 20.35 31.00 -1.27
N GLY A 334 21.19 30.03 -0.93
CA GLY A 334 22.43 30.23 -0.21
C GLY A 334 22.22 31.02 1.09
N THR A 335 22.97 32.11 1.27
CA THR A 335 22.93 32.93 2.48
C THR A 335 21.60 33.67 2.70
N ARG A 336 20.79 33.85 1.64
CA ARG A 336 19.49 34.54 1.73
C ARG A 336 18.35 33.64 2.20
N PHE A 337 18.59 32.33 2.31
CA PHE A 337 17.54 31.36 2.62
C PHE A 337 16.75 31.73 3.88
N SER A 338 17.43 32.05 4.99
CA SER A 338 16.80 32.37 6.27
C SER A 338 16.08 33.72 6.30
N GLU A 339 16.39 34.62 5.36
CA GLU A 339 15.70 35.91 5.20
C GLU A 339 14.38 35.73 4.43
N VAL A 340 14.37 34.79 3.48
CA VAL A 340 13.28 34.59 2.52
C VAL A 340 12.26 33.56 2.99
N PHE A 341 12.68 32.54 3.75
CA PHE A 341 11.80 31.45 4.13
C PHE A 341 11.99 31.00 5.58
N ASN A 342 10.86 30.79 6.27
CA ASN A 342 10.82 30.22 7.61
C ASN A 342 9.96 28.92 7.62
N PRO A 343 10.58 27.74 7.77
CA PRO A 343 9.87 26.47 7.72
C PRO A 343 8.91 26.24 8.89
N LYS A 344 9.02 27.03 9.98
CA LYS A 344 8.09 26.93 11.11
C LYS A 344 6.75 27.60 10.82
N THR A 345 6.73 28.63 9.99
CA THR A 345 5.55 29.48 9.77
C THR A 345 4.96 29.37 8.37
N HIS A 346 5.74 28.95 7.37
CA HIS A 346 5.32 28.88 5.97
C HIS A 346 5.51 27.50 5.37
N PHE A 347 4.70 27.16 4.37
CA PHE A 347 4.91 25.96 3.55
C PHE A 347 5.97 26.22 2.48
N LEU A 348 6.79 25.22 2.19
CA LEU A 348 7.54 25.16 0.93
C LEU A 348 6.77 24.25 -0.02
N LEU A 349 6.08 24.85 -0.97
CA LEU A 349 5.35 24.13 -2.02
C LEU A 349 6.23 24.04 -3.25
N VAL A 350 6.15 22.90 -3.93
CA VAL A 350 6.97 22.58 -5.10
C VAL A 350 6.04 22.09 -6.19
N LEU A 351 6.22 22.63 -7.40
CA LEU A 351 5.63 22.10 -8.62
C LEU A 351 6.76 21.67 -9.54
N LYS A 352 6.75 20.40 -9.93
CA LYS A 352 7.77 19.83 -10.80
C LYS A 352 7.14 19.25 -12.06
N GLU A 353 7.57 19.71 -13.22
CA GLU A 353 7.19 19.13 -14.50
C GLU A 353 7.80 17.73 -14.61
N LYS A 354 6.98 16.72 -14.91
CA LYS A 354 7.45 15.32 -14.97
C LYS A 354 8.30 15.07 -16.22
N GLU A 355 7.98 15.74 -17.33
CA GLU A 355 8.65 15.55 -18.61
C GLU A 355 10.01 16.26 -18.68
N SER A 356 10.11 17.50 -18.18
CA SER A 356 11.33 18.31 -18.24
C SER A 356 12.19 18.20 -16.97
N GLY A 357 11.59 17.81 -15.84
CA GLY A 357 12.22 17.86 -14.52
C GLY A 357 12.32 19.27 -13.93
N ARG A 358 11.84 20.30 -14.64
CA ARG A 358 11.86 21.69 -14.19
C ARG A 358 11.04 21.84 -12.91
N THR A 359 11.59 22.58 -11.95
CA THR A 359 11.05 22.64 -10.58
C THR A 359 10.86 24.09 -10.15
N PHE A 360 9.63 24.43 -9.77
CA PHE A 360 9.24 25.74 -9.27
C PHE A 360 8.86 25.68 -7.80
N TYR A 361 9.15 26.75 -7.07
CA TYR A 361 8.96 26.82 -5.62
C TYR A 361 8.02 27.96 -5.24
N HIS A 362 7.14 27.71 -4.28
CA HIS A 362 6.37 28.74 -3.61
C HIS A 362 6.60 28.63 -2.09
N TYR A 363 6.94 29.74 -1.44
CA TYR A 363 7.41 29.76 -0.05
C TYR A 363 6.75 30.85 0.81
N GLU A 364 5.71 31.52 0.29
CA GLU A 364 5.04 32.65 0.95
C GLU A 364 3.71 32.25 1.60
N LEU A 365 3.21 31.03 1.37
CA LEU A 365 1.95 30.58 1.94
C LEU A 365 2.10 30.23 3.43
N PRO A 366 1.42 30.95 4.36
CA PRO A 366 1.51 30.66 5.78
C PRO A 366 0.80 29.34 6.13
N LYS A 367 1.32 28.66 7.15
CA LYS A 367 0.67 27.48 7.73
C LYS A 367 -0.56 27.91 8.55
N PRO A 368 -1.68 27.16 8.48
CA PRO A 368 -2.81 27.37 9.39
C PRO A 368 -2.35 27.32 10.85
N LYS A 369 -2.94 28.18 11.69
CA LYS A 369 -2.64 28.24 13.12
C LYS A 369 -3.24 27.06 13.88
#